data_AF-A0A6G0KEB5-F1
#
_entry.id   AF-A0A6G0KEB5-F1
#
_cell.length_a   1.000
_cell.length_b   1.000
_cell.length_c   1.000
_cell.angle_alpha   90.00
_cell.angle_beta   90.00
_cell.angle_gamma   90.00
#
_symmetry.space_group_name_H-M   'P 1'
#
loop_
_entity.id
_entity.type
_entity.pdbx_description
1 polymer ?
#
loop_
_entity_poly.entity_id
_entity_poly.type
_entity_poly.pdbx_seq_one_letter_code
_entity_poly.pdbx_strand_id
1 'polypeptide(L)'
;MESALENAVKRGNRDMVKLLLDTCATRNLNDSTLRCTVAEAAKNAISCGDVEVAKLLLGEYDGSGAGQVKSARKGKLGVLSTLLELSDHETVLDALFKIASPENVEMSKLMLEKCDDSVFAQIFGHAAEHGFVALVQRLLDRVDPCTVNRALVRAAVRGHAEVVQALLGRCDETNIDFALEVAAWVGHADVVVMLRDRCDPGSVKNALANATAMEVVHLLSNKKARTA
;
A
#
# COMPACT_ATOMS: atom_id res chain seq x y z
N MET A 1 -2.95 -20.29 -21.63
CA MET A 1 -4.00 -19.89 -20.66
C MET A 1 -3.77 -18.44 -20.25
N GLU A 2 -2.57 -18.10 -19.79
CA GLU A 2 -2.09 -16.75 -19.51
C GLU A 2 -2.48 -15.72 -20.58
N SER A 3 -2.04 -15.89 -21.82
CA SER A 3 -2.39 -14.94 -22.91
C SER A 3 -3.88 -14.89 -23.25
N ALA A 4 -4.67 -15.92 -22.91
CA ALA A 4 -6.11 -15.93 -23.16
C ALA A 4 -6.87 -15.16 -22.07
N LEU A 5 -6.47 -15.34 -20.80
CA LEU A 5 -7.06 -14.62 -19.67
C LEU A 5 -6.71 -13.13 -19.74
N GLU A 6 -5.45 -12.79 -20.00
CA GLU A 6 -5.04 -11.39 -20.16
C GLU A 6 -5.78 -10.69 -21.29
N ASN A 7 -5.95 -11.35 -22.45
CA ASN A 7 -6.70 -10.78 -23.56
C ASN A 7 -8.20 -10.63 -23.24
N ALA A 8 -8.77 -11.55 -22.47
CA ALA A 8 -10.16 -11.45 -22.02
C ALA A 8 -10.34 -10.26 -21.07
N VAL A 9 -9.41 -10.06 -20.12
CA VAL A 9 -9.41 -8.91 -19.21
C VAL A 9 -9.21 -7.59 -19.96
N LYS A 10 -8.22 -7.51 -20.86
CA LYS A 10 -7.98 -6.29 -21.67
C LYS A 10 -9.17 -5.88 -22.54
N ARG A 11 -10.01 -6.84 -22.92
CA ARG A 11 -11.23 -6.61 -23.71
C ARG A 11 -12.48 -6.44 -22.86
N GLY A 12 -12.38 -6.53 -21.53
CA GLY A 12 -13.54 -6.52 -20.63
C GLY A 12 -14.51 -7.69 -20.87
N ASN A 13 -14.03 -8.80 -21.44
CA ASN A 13 -14.88 -9.94 -21.82
C ASN A 13 -15.15 -10.84 -20.61
N ARG A 14 -16.20 -10.48 -19.86
CA ARG A 14 -16.61 -11.10 -18.61
C ARG A 14 -16.92 -12.60 -18.76
N ASP A 15 -17.65 -12.98 -19.81
CA ASP A 15 -18.04 -14.37 -20.05
C ASP A 15 -16.82 -15.25 -20.32
N MET A 16 -15.85 -14.71 -21.06
CA MET A 16 -14.59 -15.40 -21.32
C MET A 16 -13.73 -15.50 -20.05
N VAL A 17 -13.65 -14.44 -19.25
CA VAL A 17 -12.95 -14.48 -17.95
C VAL A 17 -13.56 -15.55 -17.05
N LYS A 18 -14.89 -15.58 -16.94
CA LYS A 18 -15.61 -16.58 -16.13
C LYS A 18 -15.37 -18.01 -16.62
N LEU A 19 -15.50 -18.25 -17.92
CA LEU A 19 -15.26 -19.56 -18.52
C LEU A 19 -13.82 -20.05 -18.29
N LEU A 20 -12.84 -19.15 -18.43
CA LEU A 20 -11.44 -19.46 -18.17
C LEU A 20 -11.21 -19.80 -16.70
N LEU A 21 -11.77 -19.03 -15.77
CA LEU A 21 -11.69 -19.30 -14.32
C LEU A 21 -12.37 -20.63 -13.94
N ASP A 22 -13.55 -20.95 -14.50
CA ASP A 22 -14.25 -22.22 -14.27
C ASP A 22 -13.42 -23.41 -14.76
N THR A 23 -12.76 -23.25 -15.91
CA THR A 23 -11.83 -24.25 -16.45
C THR A 23 -10.58 -24.41 -15.57
N CYS A 24 -10.18 -23.37 -14.84
CA CYS A 24 -9.07 -23.43 -13.89
C CYS A 24 -9.46 -24.09 -12.56
N ALA A 25 -10.66 -23.81 -12.04
CA ALA A 25 -11.15 -24.38 -10.78
C ALA A 25 -11.23 -25.92 -10.82
N THR A 26 -11.51 -26.48 -12.00
CA THR A 26 -11.50 -27.93 -12.23
C THR A 26 -10.10 -28.56 -12.27
N ARG A 27 -9.03 -27.76 -12.37
CA ARG A 27 -7.63 -28.22 -12.59
C ARG A 27 -6.70 -28.12 -11.38
N ASN A 28 -7.24 -27.84 -10.18
CA ASN A 28 -6.54 -27.83 -8.88
C ASN A 28 -5.75 -26.53 -8.58
N LEU A 29 -6.18 -25.78 -7.57
CA LEU A 29 -5.81 -24.39 -7.24
C LEU A 29 -4.43 -24.20 -6.55
N ASN A 30 -3.59 -25.24 -6.50
CA ASN A 30 -2.26 -25.16 -5.87
C ASN A 30 -1.13 -24.83 -6.86
N ASP A 31 -1.42 -24.71 -8.15
CA ASP A 31 -0.43 -24.33 -9.15
C ASP A 31 0.01 -22.87 -8.93
N SER A 32 1.30 -22.67 -8.63
CA SER A 32 1.91 -21.35 -8.52
C SER A 32 1.73 -20.53 -9.80
N THR A 33 1.77 -21.19 -10.95
CA THR A 33 1.63 -20.56 -12.27
C THR A 33 0.23 -19.96 -12.44
N LEU A 34 -0.80 -20.72 -12.06
CA LEU A 34 -2.19 -20.27 -12.10
C LEU A 34 -2.42 -19.07 -11.15
N ARG A 35 -1.83 -19.11 -9.95
CA ARG A 35 -1.88 -17.98 -9.02
C ARG A 35 -1.25 -16.72 -9.62
N CYS A 36 -0.08 -16.83 -10.25
CA CYS A 36 0.57 -15.71 -10.94
C CYS A 36 -0.31 -15.15 -12.06
N THR A 37 -0.86 -16.03 -12.91
CA THR A 37 -1.71 -15.63 -14.03
C THR A 37 -2.99 -14.90 -13.58
N VAL A 38 -3.64 -15.38 -12.51
CA VAL A 38 -4.84 -14.72 -11.95
C VAL A 38 -4.48 -13.40 -11.27
N ALA A 39 -3.34 -13.30 -10.59
CA ALA A 39 -2.86 -12.06 -10.00
C ALA A 39 -2.58 -10.98 -11.07
N GLU A 40 -1.88 -11.32 -12.15
CA GLU A 40 -1.60 -10.37 -13.24
C GLU A 40 -2.88 -9.97 -14.00
N ALA A 41 -3.83 -10.90 -14.16
CA ALA A 41 -5.16 -10.59 -14.68
C ALA A 41 -5.91 -9.61 -13.76
N ALA A 42 -5.86 -9.82 -12.44
CA ALA A 42 -6.51 -8.93 -11.46
C ALA A 42 -5.89 -7.53 -11.49
N LYS A 43 -4.56 -7.43 -11.58
CA LYS A 43 -3.82 -6.18 -11.75
C LYS A 43 -4.30 -5.38 -12.95
N ASN A 44 -4.45 -6.03 -14.09
CA ASN A 44 -4.89 -5.40 -15.33
C ASN A 44 -6.34 -4.93 -15.21
N ALA A 45 -7.24 -5.75 -14.65
CA ALA A 45 -8.63 -5.36 -14.43
C ALA A 45 -8.74 -4.13 -13.53
N ILE A 46 -7.97 -4.12 -12.45
CA ILE A 46 -7.85 -2.99 -11.52
C ILE A 46 -7.33 -1.73 -12.23
N SER A 47 -6.25 -1.85 -12.99
CA SER A 47 -5.60 -0.72 -13.68
C SER A 47 -6.51 -0.11 -14.75
N CYS A 48 -7.38 -0.92 -15.34
CA CYS A 48 -8.39 -0.48 -16.31
C CYS A 48 -9.69 0.01 -15.66
N GLY A 49 -9.83 -0.07 -14.33
CA GLY A 49 -11.05 0.30 -13.62
C GLY A 49 -12.24 -0.64 -13.89
N ASP A 50 -12.00 -1.84 -14.41
CA ASP A 50 -13.08 -2.81 -14.70
C ASP A 50 -13.49 -3.52 -13.40
N VAL A 51 -14.38 -2.85 -12.65
CA VAL A 51 -14.89 -3.29 -11.36
C VAL A 51 -15.47 -4.69 -11.41
N GLU A 52 -16.14 -5.07 -12.50
CA GLU A 52 -16.83 -6.35 -12.61
C GLU A 52 -15.85 -7.50 -12.89
N VAL A 53 -14.86 -7.28 -13.75
CA VAL A 53 -13.77 -8.25 -13.95
C VAL A 53 -12.90 -8.35 -12.69
N ALA A 54 -12.63 -7.23 -12.02
CA ALA A 54 -11.92 -7.22 -10.75
C ALA A 54 -12.71 -7.95 -9.65
N LYS A 55 -14.03 -7.81 -9.56
CA LYS A 55 -14.90 -8.62 -8.66
C LYS A 55 -14.73 -10.11 -8.90
N LEU A 56 -14.81 -10.53 -10.16
CA LEU A 56 -14.66 -11.94 -10.55
C LEU A 56 -13.28 -12.49 -10.16
N LEU A 57 -12.23 -11.70 -10.35
CA LEU A 57 -10.85 -12.10 -10.05
C LEU A 57 -10.49 -11.97 -8.56
N LEU A 58 -11.07 -11.02 -7.83
CA LEU A 58 -10.82 -10.75 -6.40
C LEU A 58 -11.72 -11.56 -5.46
N GLY A 59 -12.82 -12.14 -5.95
CA GLY A 59 -13.54 -13.18 -5.21
C GLY A 59 -15.05 -12.98 -5.07
N GLU A 60 -15.75 -12.92 -6.19
CA GLU A 60 -17.16 -13.31 -6.28
C GLU A 60 -17.27 -14.62 -7.07
N TYR A 61 -17.04 -15.74 -6.36
CA TYR A 61 -17.83 -16.95 -6.62
C TYR A 61 -18.59 -17.26 -5.34
N ASP A 62 -19.72 -16.58 -5.15
CA ASP A 62 -20.80 -17.14 -4.36
C ASP A 62 -21.42 -18.27 -5.20
N GLY A 63 -20.98 -19.50 -4.95
CA GLY A 63 -21.53 -20.66 -5.65
C GLY A 63 -23.00 -20.95 -5.29
N SER A 64 -23.92 -20.04 -5.57
CA SER A 64 -25.32 -20.36 -5.88
C SER A 64 -25.34 -21.03 -7.25
N GLY A 65 -24.88 -22.28 -7.29
CA GLY A 65 -24.78 -23.06 -8.51
C GLY A 65 -23.91 -24.30 -8.36
N ALA A 66 -24.27 -25.15 -7.40
CA ALA A 66 -23.73 -26.50 -7.17
C ALA A 66 -22.33 -26.64 -6.53
N GLY A 67 -22.31 -27.34 -5.39
CA GLY A 67 -21.16 -28.17 -5.00
C GLY A 67 -20.10 -27.49 -4.14
N GLN A 68 -20.35 -27.44 -2.83
CA GLN A 68 -19.37 -27.52 -1.74
C GLN A 68 -17.92 -27.05 -2.02
N VAL A 69 -17.57 -25.83 -1.64
CA VAL A 69 -16.21 -25.52 -1.13
C VAL A 69 -16.33 -24.57 0.05
N LYS A 70 -16.73 -25.11 1.20
CA LYS A 70 -16.69 -24.44 2.50
C LYS A 70 -15.26 -24.27 3.04
N SER A 71 -14.23 -24.45 2.21
CA SER A 71 -12.80 -24.31 2.54
C SER A 71 -12.12 -23.07 1.94
N ALA A 72 -12.82 -22.24 1.17
CA ALA A 72 -12.24 -21.04 0.57
C ALA A 72 -12.03 -19.84 1.54
N ARG A 73 -12.35 -19.99 2.85
CA ARG A 73 -12.08 -18.92 3.83
C ARG A 73 -10.58 -18.60 4.00
N LYS A 74 -9.68 -19.50 3.57
CA LYS A 74 -8.22 -19.24 3.52
C LYS A 74 -7.70 -18.87 2.11
N GLY A 75 -8.51 -19.07 1.06
CA GLY A 75 -8.17 -18.73 -0.33
C GLY A 75 -8.60 -17.33 -0.77
N LYS A 76 -9.42 -16.65 0.04
CA LYS A 76 -9.90 -15.27 -0.21
C LYS A 76 -8.80 -14.19 -0.12
N LEU A 77 -7.64 -14.52 0.44
CA LEU A 77 -6.49 -13.63 0.59
C LEU A 77 -5.43 -13.81 -0.49
N GLY A 78 -5.59 -14.82 -1.36
CA GLY A 78 -4.57 -15.26 -2.29
C GLY A 78 -4.23 -14.17 -3.29
N VAL A 79 -5.19 -13.75 -4.11
CA VAL A 79 -4.91 -12.92 -5.31
C VAL A 79 -4.26 -11.58 -4.95
N LEU A 80 -4.69 -10.91 -3.88
CA LEU A 80 -4.08 -9.64 -3.46
C LEU A 80 -2.76 -9.79 -2.73
N SER A 81 -2.63 -10.78 -1.83
CA SER A 81 -1.32 -11.09 -1.23
C SER A 81 -0.34 -11.50 -2.32
N THR A 82 -0.79 -12.28 -3.29
CA THR A 82 0.02 -12.79 -4.39
C THR A 82 0.30 -11.70 -5.44
N LEU A 83 -0.58 -10.71 -5.60
CA LEU A 83 -0.31 -9.49 -6.36
C LEU A 83 0.80 -8.66 -5.68
N LEU A 84 0.73 -8.49 -4.36
CA LEU A 84 1.77 -7.79 -3.59
C LEU A 84 3.09 -8.57 -3.51
N GLU A 85 3.05 -9.90 -3.52
CA GLU A 85 4.23 -10.78 -3.45
C GLU A 85 4.90 -11.03 -4.81
N LEU A 86 4.15 -11.00 -5.93
CA LEU A 86 4.68 -11.39 -7.26
C LEU A 86 4.92 -10.23 -8.22
N SER A 87 4.29 -9.08 -8.01
CA SER A 87 4.39 -7.97 -8.95
C SER A 87 5.39 -6.92 -8.46
N ASP A 88 6.02 -6.20 -9.40
CA ASP A 88 6.81 -5.02 -9.09
C ASP A 88 5.97 -4.05 -8.26
N HIS A 89 6.40 -3.80 -7.02
CA HIS A 89 5.64 -3.07 -6.00
C HIS A 89 5.13 -1.72 -6.51
N GLU A 90 5.90 -1.04 -7.36
CA GLU A 90 5.53 0.24 -7.96
C GLU A 90 4.28 0.15 -8.85
N THR A 91 4.14 -0.90 -9.66
CA THR A 91 3.01 -1.04 -10.59
C THR A 91 1.70 -1.41 -9.89
N VAL A 92 1.79 -2.19 -8.81
CA VAL A 92 0.64 -2.53 -7.98
C VAL A 92 0.17 -1.33 -7.19
N LEU A 93 1.11 -0.53 -6.67
CA LEU A 93 0.78 0.69 -5.96
C LEU A 93 0.22 1.75 -6.89
N ASP A 94 0.70 1.88 -8.13
CA ASP A 94 0.07 2.77 -9.13
C ASP A 94 -1.37 2.34 -9.45
N ALA A 95 -1.59 1.03 -9.59
CA ALA A 95 -2.92 0.47 -9.77
C ALA A 95 -3.82 0.75 -8.55
N LEU A 96 -3.32 0.53 -7.33
CA LEU A 96 -4.02 0.82 -6.07
C LEU A 96 -4.25 2.33 -5.85
N PHE A 97 -3.32 3.18 -6.28
CA PHE A 97 -3.45 4.64 -6.22
C PHE A 97 -4.58 5.09 -7.14
N LYS A 98 -4.63 4.60 -8.39
CA LYS A 98 -5.72 4.87 -9.34
C LYS A 98 -7.08 4.40 -8.83
N ILE A 99 -7.12 3.37 -7.98
CA ILE A 99 -8.34 2.95 -7.30
C ILE A 99 -8.73 3.94 -6.19
N ALA A 100 -7.77 4.38 -5.37
CA ALA A 100 -8.01 5.30 -4.25
C ALA A 100 -8.41 6.71 -4.70
N SER A 101 -8.12 7.04 -5.97
CA SER A 101 -8.66 8.20 -6.67
C SER A 101 -10.19 8.28 -6.55
N PRO A 102 -10.75 9.48 -6.39
CA PRO A 102 -12.19 9.67 -6.22
C PRO A 102 -13.03 9.21 -7.43
N GLU A 103 -12.41 9.00 -8.59
CA GLU A 103 -13.09 8.54 -9.80
C GLU A 103 -13.57 7.08 -9.70
N ASN A 104 -12.91 6.25 -8.88
CA ASN A 104 -13.13 4.81 -8.81
C ASN A 104 -13.72 4.37 -7.45
N VAL A 105 -14.78 5.07 -6.98
CA VAL A 105 -15.41 4.85 -5.66
C VAL A 105 -15.84 3.39 -5.45
N GLU A 106 -16.45 2.77 -6.47
CA GLU A 106 -16.95 1.40 -6.35
C GLU A 106 -15.80 0.37 -6.29
N MET A 107 -14.73 0.61 -7.04
CA MET A 107 -13.50 -0.21 -6.99
C MET A 107 -12.80 -0.07 -5.64
N SER A 108 -12.71 1.17 -5.15
CA SER A 108 -12.26 1.48 -3.80
C SER A 108 -13.07 0.72 -2.76
N LYS A 109 -14.40 0.82 -2.80
CA LYS A 109 -15.30 0.13 -1.86
C LYS A 109 -15.12 -1.38 -1.92
N LEU A 110 -14.99 -1.95 -3.12
CA LEU A 110 -14.78 -3.38 -3.31
C LEU A 110 -13.51 -3.87 -2.60
N MET A 111 -12.38 -3.18 -2.81
CA MET A 111 -11.14 -3.54 -2.13
C MET A 111 -11.26 -3.30 -0.63
N LEU A 112 -11.94 -2.22 -0.24
CA LEU A 112 -12.18 -1.88 1.15
C LEU A 112 -13.05 -2.90 1.92
N GLU A 113 -13.86 -3.68 1.21
CA GLU A 113 -14.75 -4.72 1.76
C GLU A 113 -14.12 -6.12 1.74
N LYS A 114 -13.09 -6.35 0.90
CA LYS A 114 -12.48 -7.67 0.69
C LYS A 114 -11.08 -7.82 1.31
N CYS A 115 -10.41 -6.73 1.70
CA CYS A 115 -9.09 -6.78 2.32
C CYS A 115 -9.17 -7.01 3.83
N ASP A 116 -8.34 -7.92 4.35
CA ASP A 116 -8.07 -8.04 5.78
C ASP A 116 -7.10 -6.94 6.25
N ASP A 117 -7.11 -6.64 7.56
CA ASP A 117 -6.27 -5.62 8.20
C ASP A 117 -4.76 -5.78 7.88
N SER A 118 -4.30 -7.03 7.70
CA SER A 118 -2.91 -7.34 7.32
C SER A 118 -2.55 -6.82 5.91
N VAL A 119 -3.48 -6.92 4.95
CA VAL A 119 -3.26 -6.43 3.58
C VAL A 119 -3.26 -4.90 3.58
N PHE A 120 -4.13 -4.27 4.39
CA PHE A 120 -4.10 -2.82 4.58
C PHE A 120 -2.76 -2.33 5.13
N ALA A 121 -2.23 -3.00 6.15
CA ALA A 121 -0.94 -2.60 6.72
C ALA A 121 0.21 -2.68 5.70
N GLN A 122 0.19 -3.69 4.82
CA GLN A 122 1.17 -3.81 3.75
C GLN A 122 1.01 -2.70 2.71
N ILE A 123 -0.19 -2.48 2.18
CA ILE A 123 -0.47 -1.42 1.19
C ILE A 123 -0.09 -0.06 1.77
N PHE A 124 -0.50 0.21 3.01
CA PHE A 124 -0.22 1.46 3.69
C PHE A 124 1.27 1.72 3.88
N GLY A 125 2.02 0.71 4.34
CA GLY A 125 3.46 0.82 4.54
C GLY A 125 4.23 1.05 3.24
N HIS A 126 3.76 0.49 2.12
CA HIS A 126 4.34 0.72 0.80
C HIS A 126 3.94 2.09 0.23
N ALA A 127 2.68 2.50 0.40
CA ALA A 127 2.22 3.82 0.01
C ALA A 127 3.04 4.93 0.68
N ALA A 128 3.38 4.74 1.96
CA ALA A 128 4.24 5.68 2.68
C ALA A 128 5.70 5.66 2.19
N GLU A 129 6.23 4.49 1.82
CA GLU A 129 7.58 4.34 1.29
C GLU A 129 7.76 4.96 -0.11
N HIS A 130 6.69 5.01 -0.92
CA HIS A 130 6.72 5.57 -2.27
C HIS A 130 6.09 6.96 -2.41
N GLY A 131 5.61 7.55 -1.30
CA GLY A 131 5.09 8.92 -1.31
C GLY A 131 3.64 9.06 -1.80
N PHE A 132 2.84 8.00 -1.81
CA PHE A 132 1.45 8.04 -2.27
C PHE A 132 0.50 8.65 -1.22
N VAL A 133 0.53 9.96 -1.06
CA VAL A 133 -0.21 10.73 -0.04
C VAL A 133 -1.72 10.44 -0.03
N ALA A 134 -2.37 10.42 -1.20
CA ALA A 134 -3.81 10.20 -1.28
C ALA A 134 -4.23 8.81 -0.76
N LEU A 135 -3.42 7.79 -1.04
CA LEU A 135 -3.65 6.43 -0.57
C LEU A 135 -3.39 6.31 0.95
N VAL A 136 -2.35 6.98 1.45
CA VAL A 136 -2.08 7.07 2.90
C VAL A 136 -3.24 7.72 3.64
N GLN A 137 -3.73 8.87 3.18
CA GLN A 137 -4.87 9.57 3.83
C GLN A 137 -6.15 8.72 3.84
N ARG A 138 -6.45 8.03 2.73
CA ARG A 138 -7.61 7.13 2.60
C ARG A 138 -7.59 5.96 3.58
N LEU A 139 -6.40 5.44 3.86
CA LEU A 139 -6.22 4.23 4.66
C LEU A 139 -5.88 4.52 6.13
N LEU A 140 -5.58 5.77 6.48
CA LEU A 140 -5.14 6.18 7.82
C LEU A 140 -6.12 5.82 8.94
N ASP A 141 -7.42 5.82 8.65
CA ASP A 141 -8.49 5.45 9.60
C ASP A 141 -8.68 3.94 9.80
N ARG A 142 -7.98 3.12 9.01
CA ARG A 142 -8.15 1.66 8.99
C ARG A 142 -6.94 0.89 9.47
N VAL A 143 -5.82 1.56 9.67
CA VAL A 143 -4.58 0.95 10.13
C VAL A 143 -4.39 1.18 11.62
N ASP A 144 -3.80 0.20 12.29
CA ASP A 144 -3.46 0.32 13.70
C ASP A 144 -2.29 1.30 13.91
N PRO A 145 -2.14 1.86 15.13
CA PRO A 145 -1.07 2.81 15.42
C PRO A 145 0.35 2.27 15.16
N CYS A 146 0.60 0.97 15.35
CA CYS A 146 1.93 0.39 15.10
C CYS A 146 2.26 0.43 13.61
N THR A 147 1.28 0.20 12.74
CA THR A 147 1.42 0.34 11.28
C THR A 147 1.69 1.79 10.90
N VAL A 148 0.99 2.75 11.50
CA VAL A 148 1.20 4.19 11.30
C VAL A 148 2.62 4.61 11.65
N ASN A 149 3.11 4.18 12.81
CA ASN A 149 4.48 4.44 13.26
C ASN A 149 5.54 3.89 12.31
N ARG A 150 5.38 2.65 11.83
CA ARG A 150 6.31 2.06 10.84
C ARG A 150 6.29 2.79 9.52
N ALA A 151 5.13 3.27 9.08
CA ALA A 151 4.99 4.04 7.85
C ALA A 151 5.65 5.42 7.95
N LEU A 152 5.56 6.09 9.11
CA LEU A 152 6.25 7.37 9.36
C LEU A 152 7.75 7.24 9.16
N VAL A 153 8.36 6.21 9.75
CA VAL A 153 9.80 5.96 9.63
C VAL A 153 10.18 5.70 8.17
N ARG A 154 9.41 4.89 7.43
CA ARG A 154 9.68 4.63 6.00
C ARG A 154 9.58 5.89 5.16
N ALA A 155 8.57 6.72 5.38
CA ALA A 155 8.41 7.99 4.69
C ALA A 155 9.57 8.95 4.99
N ALA A 156 10.04 8.98 6.25
CA ALA A 156 11.16 9.80 6.67
C ALA A 156 12.50 9.33 6.07
N VAL A 157 12.74 8.01 5.98
CA VAL A 157 13.90 7.40 5.29
C VAL A 157 13.97 7.81 3.81
N ARG A 158 12.80 7.96 3.17
CA ARG A 158 12.67 8.26 1.74
C ARG A 158 12.51 9.76 1.43
N GLY A 159 12.34 10.58 2.46
CA GLY A 159 12.19 12.04 2.31
C GLY A 159 10.79 12.48 1.87
N HIS A 160 9.76 11.65 2.02
CA HIS A 160 8.39 11.97 1.62
C HIS A 160 7.69 12.88 2.64
N ALA A 161 8.04 14.17 2.64
CA ALA A 161 7.55 15.17 3.59
C ALA A 161 6.01 15.26 3.67
N GLU A 162 5.30 15.20 2.54
CA GLU A 162 3.84 15.27 2.52
C GLU A 162 3.18 14.05 3.21
N VAL A 163 3.77 12.86 3.06
CA VAL A 163 3.34 11.66 3.78
C VAL A 163 3.62 11.81 5.26
N VAL A 164 4.83 12.27 5.63
CA VAL A 164 5.18 12.53 7.03
C VAL A 164 4.16 13.47 7.67
N GLN A 165 3.82 14.57 6.99
CA GLN A 165 2.82 15.53 7.46
C GLN A 165 1.46 14.88 7.71
N ALA A 166 1.00 14.00 6.81
CA ALA A 166 -0.27 13.30 6.95
C ALA A 166 -0.29 12.32 8.13
N LEU A 167 0.87 11.75 8.50
CA LEU A 167 0.98 10.74 9.56
C LEU A 167 1.20 11.33 10.97
N LEU A 168 1.80 12.52 11.06
CA LEU A 168 2.21 13.15 12.32
C LEU A 168 1.13 13.27 13.39
N GLY A 169 -0.15 13.37 13.01
CA GLY A 169 -1.27 13.49 13.94
C GLY A 169 -1.66 12.17 14.64
N ARG A 170 -1.08 11.04 14.23
CA ARG A 170 -1.41 9.70 14.75
C ARG A 170 -0.21 8.89 15.23
N CYS A 171 0.99 9.45 15.13
CA CYS A 171 2.19 8.82 15.64
C CYS A 171 2.45 9.19 17.10
N ASP A 172 3.14 8.31 17.82
CA ASP A 172 3.66 8.63 19.14
C ASP A 172 4.98 9.43 19.06
N GLU A 173 5.33 10.09 20.16
CA GLU A 173 6.52 10.94 20.28
C GLU A 173 7.82 10.16 19.98
N THR A 174 7.91 8.91 20.46
CA THR A 174 9.10 8.06 20.27
C THR A 174 9.38 7.74 18.80
N ASN A 175 8.34 7.48 18.01
CA ASN A 175 8.50 7.23 16.58
C ASN A 175 8.75 8.52 15.78
N ILE A 176 8.25 9.65 16.26
CA ILE A 176 8.57 10.98 15.70
C ILE A 176 10.06 11.30 15.92
N ASP A 177 10.59 11.03 17.11
CA ASP A 177 12.00 11.16 17.44
C ASP A 177 12.88 10.27 16.56
N PHE A 178 12.51 8.98 16.42
CA PHE A 178 13.25 8.07 15.55
C PHE A 178 13.20 8.48 14.07
N ALA A 179 12.05 8.96 13.59
CA ALA A 179 11.92 9.48 12.23
C ALA A 179 12.81 10.71 12.00
N LEU A 180 12.97 11.60 12.99
CA LEU A 180 13.89 12.73 12.93
C LEU A 180 15.35 12.27 12.81
N GLU A 181 15.77 11.34 13.66
CA GLU A 181 17.14 10.82 13.63
C GLU A 181 17.49 10.21 12.27
N VAL A 182 16.58 9.43 11.71
CA VAL A 182 16.79 8.76 10.42
C VAL A 182 16.74 9.76 9.26
N ALA A 183 15.81 10.71 9.25
CA ALA A 183 15.77 11.77 8.24
C ALA A 183 17.05 12.61 8.26
N ALA A 184 17.59 12.88 9.46
CA ALA A 184 18.85 13.61 9.61
C ALA A 184 20.05 12.81 9.10
N TRP A 185 20.09 11.50 9.39
CA TRP A 185 21.14 10.60 8.91
C TRP A 185 21.17 10.49 7.39
N VAL A 186 20.00 10.38 6.74
CA VAL A 186 19.90 10.33 5.27
C VAL A 186 20.13 11.70 4.62
N GLY A 187 19.76 12.79 5.30
CA GLY A 187 19.94 14.15 4.80
C GLY A 187 18.67 14.81 4.26
N HIS A 188 17.48 14.33 4.63
CA HIS A 188 16.20 14.89 4.17
C HIS A 188 15.81 16.15 4.96
N ALA A 189 16.36 17.29 4.53
CA ALA A 189 16.17 18.60 5.18
C ALA A 189 14.70 18.97 5.42
N ASP A 190 13.81 18.77 4.43
CA ASP A 190 12.38 19.12 4.54
C ASP A 190 11.66 18.32 5.64
N VAL A 191 11.97 17.03 5.76
CA VAL A 191 11.44 16.16 6.82
C VAL A 191 12.01 16.57 8.18
N VAL A 192 13.31 16.88 8.25
CA VAL A 192 13.95 17.35 9.49
C VAL A 192 13.30 18.62 10.00
N VAL A 193 13.07 19.62 9.14
CA VAL A 193 12.38 20.86 9.52
C VAL A 193 10.99 20.57 10.07
N MET A 194 10.26 19.65 9.43
CA MET A 194 8.90 19.29 9.84
C MET A 194 8.84 18.58 11.20
N LEU A 195 9.81 17.71 11.50
CA LEU A 195 9.81 16.90 12.73
C LEU A 195 10.48 17.60 13.91
N ARG A 196 11.46 18.47 13.66
CA ARG A 196 12.31 19.10 14.70
C ARG A 196 11.52 19.75 15.84
N ASP A 197 10.42 20.44 15.54
CA ASP A 197 9.65 21.19 16.55
C ASP A 197 8.71 20.30 17.37
N ARG A 198 8.57 19.02 16.99
CA ARG A 198 7.77 18.00 17.70
C ARG A 198 8.63 17.04 18.52
N CYS A 199 9.94 17.06 18.33
CA CYS A 199 10.89 16.21 19.04
C CYS A 199 11.41 16.86 20.33
N ASP A 200 11.79 16.02 21.29
CA ASP A 200 12.43 16.49 22.50
C ASP A 200 13.90 16.94 22.22
N PRO A 201 14.49 17.77 23.10
CA PRO A 201 15.86 18.26 22.92
C PRO A 201 16.92 17.16 22.82
N GLY A 202 16.70 16.00 23.45
CA GLY A 202 17.57 14.83 23.40
C GLY A 202 17.59 14.22 22.01
N SER A 203 16.42 13.98 21.42
CA SER A 203 16.29 13.44 20.06
C SER A 203 16.86 14.40 19.00
N VAL A 204 16.68 15.71 19.16
CA VAL A 204 17.34 16.71 18.29
C VAL A 204 18.87 16.63 18.38
N LYS A 205 19.42 16.37 19.57
CA LYS A 205 20.87 16.22 19.77
C LYS A 205 21.39 14.92 19.14
N ASN A 206 20.66 13.82 19.25
CA ASN A 206 21.01 12.56 18.60
C ASN A 206 20.97 12.70 17.07
N ALA A 207 19.91 13.31 16.54
CA ALA A 207 19.77 13.61 15.12
C ALA A 207 20.93 14.49 14.62
N LEU A 208 21.36 15.48 15.40
CA LEU A 208 22.52 16.32 15.07
C LEU A 208 23.83 15.52 15.04
N ALA A 209 24.02 14.58 15.98
CA ALA A 209 25.21 13.73 16.01
C ALA A 209 25.26 12.73 14.86
N ASN A 210 24.10 12.27 14.38
CA ASN A 210 23.97 11.31 13.28
C ASN A 210 23.83 11.97 11.90
N ALA A 211 23.64 13.29 11.85
CA ALA A 211 23.45 14.03 10.60
C ALA A 211 24.69 13.94 9.71
N THR A 212 24.49 13.51 8.46
CA THR A 212 25.58 13.38 7.48
C THR A 212 25.67 14.59 6.55
N ALA A 213 24.53 15.24 6.29
CA ALA A 213 24.45 16.41 5.42
C ALA A 213 24.69 17.72 6.19
N MET A 214 25.58 18.58 5.67
CA MET A 214 25.92 19.87 6.30
C MET A 214 24.69 20.78 6.45
N GLU A 215 23.77 20.75 5.47
CA GLU A 215 22.51 21.48 5.54
C GLU A 215 21.67 21.06 6.76
N VAL A 216 21.52 19.76 6.99
CA VAL A 216 20.81 19.22 8.16
C VAL A 216 21.50 19.61 9.46
N VAL A 217 22.83 19.55 9.53
CA VAL A 217 23.60 19.98 10.70
C VAL A 217 23.30 21.45 11.03
N HIS A 218 23.26 22.32 10.02
CA HIS A 218 22.90 23.72 10.20
C HIS A 218 21.46 23.89 10.68
N LEU A 219 20.50 23.16 10.09
CA LEU A 219 19.08 23.21 10.47
C LEU A 219 18.84 22.78 11.93
N LEU A 220 19.48 21.69 12.36
CA LEU A 220 19.37 21.18 13.73
C LEU A 220 20.10 22.07 14.75
N SER A 221 21.26 22.64 14.37
CA SER A 221 22.05 23.52 15.24
C SER A 221 21.41 24.90 15.43
N ASN A 222 20.63 25.37 14.46
CA ASN A 222 20.03 26.69 14.50
C ASN A 222 18.82 26.70 15.46
N LYS A 223 18.98 27.32 16.64
CA LYS A 223 17.91 27.46 17.65
C LYS A 223 16.71 28.30 17.20
N LYS A 224 16.76 28.98 16.03
CA LYS A 224 15.79 30.01 15.64
C LYS A 224 14.38 29.54 15.22
N ALA A 225 14.12 28.25 15.00
CA ALA A 225 12.75 27.81 14.67
C ALA A 225 11.84 27.57 15.88
N ARG A 226 12.30 27.78 17.13
CA ARG A 226 11.44 27.60 18.32
C ARG A 226 10.48 28.76 18.63
N THR A 227 10.49 29.84 17.87
CA THR A 227 9.64 31.01 18.12
C THR A 227 9.35 31.78 16.83
N ALA A 228 8.18 31.54 16.25
CA ALA A 228 7.33 32.54 15.60
C ALA A 228 5.90 32.00 15.55
#